data_AF-A0A955V4H7-F1
#
_entry.id   AF-A0A955V4H7-F1
#
_cell.length_a   1.000
_cell.length_b   1.000
_cell.length_c   1.000
_cell.angle_alpha   90.00
_cell.angle_beta   90.00
_cell.angle_gamma   90.00
#
_symmetry.space_group_name_H-M   'P 1'
#
loop_
_entity.id
_entity.type
_entity.pdbx_description
1 polymer ?
#
loop_
_entity_poly.entity_id
_entity_poly.type
_entity_poly.pdbx_seq_one_letter_code
_entity_poly.pdbx_strand_id
1 'polypeptide(L)'
;LAHQWFGDLVTCRDWGHIWLNEGFATYMEMLYREHREGWPAAMAMFLIDLDGAMADARGDGARPLVARAYDDPGDLFDGTSYGKGAWVLHALRGVLDDDRVFFAGLREYARRFAHTPVETAQLRRVMEDVSGRDLRRFFEQWTERPGFPALSVSYRWDDEARALRVAIRQTQDTAKGTPVYRLPVDLRVARGDEELDRRRLVVDRASTEIAIPCASRPDVVEVDPRAWLPATVEIAWPRADALAALAHGSTFVTRRRAIARLGELGLDAEVAAAMGAAAPRSSWSEAEAMARATAKADAEVAMPLLAALLAHPESRARAAAARALRDRKGVKEAVTLARRALDDPSLRVAAAAGGALSRLADADDALDALEPLVALDSPRDTVRVDVLWAIGDVGGKRAIAIASRYAGERETPNVRRRALHVMGRAARGDAGLRKAVMGKLVKALDAPDPRVREGAIAGLEALGTSDAREALDRIAEHDPDASVRDRASAAREAVGKLVGDVGRLEAVEERLRGLEGERAALRAAVERLQKRVESLEKR
;
A
#
# COMPACT_ATOMS: atom_id res chain seq x y z
N LEU A 1 1.97 -25.56 -1.65
CA LEU A 1 2.83 -26.43 -2.48
C LEU A 1 4.29 -26.29 -2.09
N ALA A 2 4.90 -25.10 -2.18
CA ALA A 2 6.31 -24.91 -1.79
C ALA A 2 6.66 -25.40 -0.37
N HIS A 3 5.73 -25.27 0.58
CA HIS A 3 5.88 -25.81 1.94
C HIS A 3 6.20 -27.31 2.02
N GLN A 4 5.78 -28.11 1.02
CA GLN A 4 6.11 -29.54 0.98
C GLN A 4 7.62 -29.79 0.97
N TRP A 5 8.42 -28.88 0.40
CA TRP A 5 9.88 -28.94 0.45
C TRP A 5 10.47 -28.12 1.59
N PHE A 6 9.96 -26.90 1.82
CA PHE A 6 10.50 -25.95 2.80
C PHE A 6 9.41 -25.60 3.83
N GLY A 7 9.38 -26.35 4.93
CA GLY A 7 8.31 -26.38 5.92
C GLY A 7 8.05 -27.79 6.42
N ASP A 8 7.87 -28.73 5.48
CA ASP A 8 7.54 -30.13 5.77
C ASP A 8 8.76 -31.05 5.64
N LEU A 9 9.39 -31.12 4.45
CA LEU A 9 10.57 -31.97 4.21
C LEU A 9 11.80 -31.45 4.95
N VAL A 10 12.07 -30.15 4.88
CA VAL A 10 13.09 -29.46 5.66
C VAL A 10 12.39 -28.39 6.48
N THR A 11 12.49 -28.48 7.81
CA THR A 11 11.75 -27.58 8.73
C THR A 11 12.70 -26.85 9.67
N CYS A 12 12.32 -25.66 10.11
CA CYS A 12 13.09 -24.90 11.09
C CYS A 12 13.22 -25.66 12.43
N ARG A 13 14.36 -25.52 13.10
CA ARG A 13 14.63 -26.15 14.41
C ARG A 13 13.75 -25.64 15.54
N ASP A 14 13.45 -24.35 15.49
CA ASP A 14 12.60 -23.64 16.43
C ASP A 14 12.00 -22.42 15.70
N TRP A 15 11.02 -21.76 16.33
CA TRP A 15 10.31 -20.64 15.73
C TRP A 15 11.20 -19.44 15.43
N GLY A 16 12.35 -19.30 16.11
CA GLY A 16 13.33 -18.26 15.81
C GLY A 16 13.88 -18.36 14.39
N HIS A 17 13.80 -19.53 13.77
CA HIS A 17 14.21 -19.79 12.39
C HIS A 17 13.04 -19.94 11.41
N ILE A 18 11.81 -19.54 11.79
CA ILE A 18 10.58 -19.75 10.98
C ILE A 18 10.65 -19.16 9.57
N TRP A 19 11.48 -18.13 9.35
CA TRP A 19 11.71 -17.56 8.02
C TRP A 19 12.25 -18.58 7.00
N LEU A 20 12.92 -19.65 7.44
CA LEU A 20 13.36 -20.74 6.55
C LEU A 20 12.18 -21.49 5.94
N ASN A 21 11.02 -21.50 6.59
CA ASN A 21 9.80 -22.06 6.06
C ASN A 21 9.07 -21.00 5.23
N GLU A 22 8.70 -19.88 5.86
CA GLU A 22 7.81 -18.87 5.29
C GLU A 22 8.46 -18.05 4.17
N GLY A 23 9.73 -17.68 4.34
CA GLY A 23 10.50 -16.94 3.34
C GLY A 23 10.77 -17.78 2.09
N PHE A 24 11.05 -19.08 2.24
CA PHE A 24 11.18 -19.99 1.10
C PHE A 24 9.85 -20.17 0.37
N ALA A 25 8.76 -20.41 1.09
CA ALA A 25 7.45 -20.60 0.46
C ALA A 25 7.04 -19.36 -0.34
N THR A 26 7.24 -18.17 0.24
CA THR A 26 6.97 -16.88 -0.40
C THR A 26 7.87 -16.65 -1.63
N TYR A 27 9.17 -16.95 -1.53
CA TYR A 27 10.09 -16.78 -2.67
C TYR A 27 9.81 -17.77 -3.81
N MET A 28 9.44 -19.01 -3.49
CA MET A 28 9.06 -20.01 -4.49
C MET A 28 7.76 -19.62 -5.21
N GLU A 29 6.82 -18.95 -4.54
CA GLU A 29 5.67 -18.35 -5.21
C GLU A 29 6.10 -17.28 -6.21
N MET A 30 7.06 -16.41 -5.85
CA MET A 30 7.60 -15.41 -6.77
C MET A 30 8.25 -16.07 -7.99
N LEU A 31 9.09 -17.09 -7.80
CA LEU A 31 9.71 -17.82 -8.92
C LEU A 31 8.68 -18.52 -9.82
N TYR A 32 7.61 -19.08 -9.23
CA TYR A 32 6.52 -19.67 -10.01
C TYR A 32 5.78 -18.61 -10.83
N ARG A 33 5.53 -17.43 -10.26
CA ARG A 33 4.96 -16.28 -10.99
C ARG A 33 5.89 -15.82 -12.11
N GLU A 34 7.19 -15.77 -11.87
CA GLU A 34 8.20 -15.41 -12.87
C GLU A 34 8.14 -16.38 -14.05
N HIS A 35 8.06 -17.68 -13.77
CA HIS A 35 7.92 -18.71 -14.80
C HIS A 35 6.61 -18.60 -15.60
N ARG A 36 5.48 -18.32 -14.92
CA ARG A 36 4.14 -18.32 -15.53
C ARG A 36 3.80 -17.02 -16.26
N GLU A 37 4.18 -15.88 -15.68
CA GLU A 37 3.75 -14.53 -16.09
C GLU A 37 4.92 -13.66 -16.60
N GLY A 38 6.17 -14.14 -16.46
CA GLY A 38 7.37 -13.38 -16.78
C GLY A 38 7.87 -12.51 -15.63
N TRP A 39 9.14 -12.12 -15.70
CA TRP A 39 9.82 -11.34 -14.67
C TRP A 39 9.16 -10.00 -14.33
N PRO A 40 8.72 -9.16 -15.30
CA PRO A 40 8.10 -7.87 -14.96
C PRO A 40 6.84 -8.02 -14.10
N ALA A 41 5.98 -8.98 -14.43
CA ALA A 41 4.78 -9.27 -13.67
C ALA A 41 5.15 -9.78 -12.28
N ALA A 42 6.01 -10.79 -12.17
CA ALA A 42 6.39 -11.35 -10.86
C ALA A 42 7.07 -10.31 -9.94
N MET A 43 8.05 -9.58 -10.46
CA MET A 43 8.81 -8.59 -9.70
C MET A 43 7.93 -7.41 -9.27
N ALA A 44 6.94 -7.01 -10.06
CA ALA A 44 6.03 -5.95 -9.66
C ALA A 44 5.20 -6.31 -8.41
N MET A 45 4.76 -7.57 -8.29
CA MET A 45 4.09 -8.06 -7.08
C MET A 45 5.08 -8.14 -5.92
N PHE A 46 6.27 -8.68 -6.19
CA PHE A 46 7.27 -8.87 -5.14
C PHE A 46 7.75 -7.53 -4.54
N LEU A 47 7.80 -6.48 -5.36
CA LEU A 47 8.07 -5.11 -4.89
C LEU A 47 6.93 -4.55 -4.03
N ILE A 48 5.67 -4.90 -4.27
CA ILE A 48 4.56 -4.54 -3.37
C ILE A 48 4.72 -5.25 -2.03
N ASP A 49 5.10 -6.53 -2.04
CA ASP A 49 5.38 -7.29 -0.81
C ASP A 49 6.58 -6.70 -0.05
N LEU A 50 7.60 -6.20 -0.77
CA LEU A 50 8.72 -5.48 -0.17
C LEU A 50 8.26 -4.20 0.53
N ASP A 51 7.44 -3.38 -0.15
CA ASP A 51 6.93 -2.12 0.39
C ASP A 51 6.11 -2.38 1.67
N GLY A 52 5.32 -3.45 1.70
CA GLY A 52 4.61 -3.91 2.90
C GLY A 52 5.55 -4.32 4.03
N ALA A 53 6.51 -5.20 3.75
CA ALA A 53 7.48 -5.66 4.74
C ALA A 53 8.36 -4.52 5.30
N MET A 54 8.74 -3.57 4.45
CA MET A 54 9.45 -2.36 4.90
C MET A 54 8.56 -1.46 5.75
N ALA A 55 7.26 -1.36 5.44
CA ALA A 55 6.32 -0.59 6.26
C ALA A 55 6.12 -1.21 7.65
N ASP A 56 5.99 -2.53 7.74
CA ASP A 56 5.88 -3.25 9.02
C ASP A 56 7.16 -3.10 9.86
N ALA A 57 8.32 -3.06 9.19
CA ALA A 57 9.60 -2.81 9.84
C ALA A 57 9.85 -1.34 10.23
N ARG A 58 8.95 -0.39 9.88
CA ARG A 58 9.03 1.01 10.35
C ARG A 58 8.37 1.11 11.72
N GLY A 59 9.17 1.29 12.76
CA GLY A 59 8.67 1.50 14.12
C GLY A 59 9.55 0.83 15.16
N ASP A 60 8.96 0.47 16.29
CA ASP A 60 9.66 -0.24 17.38
C ASP A 60 9.54 -1.77 17.27
N GLY A 61 8.78 -2.28 16.29
CA GLY A 61 8.62 -3.71 16.00
C GLY A 61 9.66 -4.30 15.04
N ALA A 62 10.69 -3.56 14.64
CA ALA A 62 11.72 -4.04 13.72
C ALA A 62 12.58 -5.13 14.38
N ARG A 63 12.51 -6.37 13.91
CA ARG A 63 13.30 -7.50 14.42
C ARG A 63 14.20 -8.13 13.34
N PRO A 64 15.26 -8.86 13.73
CA PRO A 64 15.99 -9.75 12.84
C PRO A 64 15.10 -10.88 12.30
N LEU A 65 15.50 -11.49 11.17
CA LEU A 65 14.84 -12.71 10.68
C LEU A 65 15.01 -13.88 11.66
N VAL A 66 16.22 -14.00 12.23
CA VAL A 66 16.50 -14.96 13.30
C VAL A 66 16.15 -14.32 14.63
N ALA A 67 14.94 -14.59 15.12
CA ALA A 67 14.45 -14.06 16.38
C ALA A 67 14.89 -14.97 17.55
N ARG A 68 15.67 -14.43 18.48
CA ARG A 68 16.11 -15.17 19.69
C ARG A 68 15.17 -15.03 20.88
N ALA A 69 14.26 -14.07 20.82
CA ALA A 69 13.28 -13.78 21.87
C ALA A 69 11.93 -13.44 21.22
N TYR A 70 10.88 -14.05 21.74
CA TYR A 70 9.48 -13.86 21.38
C TYR A 70 8.63 -14.39 22.55
N ASP A 71 7.50 -13.73 22.82
CA ASP A 71 6.60 -14.13 23.89
C ASP A 71 5.61 -15.20 23.40
N ASP A 72 5.04 -15.00 22.20
CA ASP A 72 4.23 -16.00 21.50
C ASP A 72 4.82 -16.32 20.11
N PRO A 73 4.87 -17.59 19.68
CA PRO A 73 5.32 -17.95 18.33
C PRO A 73 4.53 -17.27 17.21
N GLY A 74 3.24 -16.96 17.44
CA GLY A 74 2.35 -16.24 16.54
C GLY A 74 2.89 -14.88 16.11
N ASP A 75 3.64 -14.21 16.99
CA ASP A 75 4.26 -12.90 16.74
C ASP A 75 5.28 -12.94 15.59
N LEU A 76 5.83 -14.14 15.30
CA LEU A 76 6.82 -14.33 14.25
C LEU A 76 6.21 -14.59 12.87
N PHE A 77 4.89 -14.76 12.76
CA PHE A 77 4.18 -14.94 11.50
C PHE A 77 3.80 -13.58 10.88
N ASP A 78 4.83 -12.78 10.59
CA ASP A 78 4.73 -11.37 10.20
C ASP A 78 5.42 -11.06 8.85
N GLY A 79 5.35 -9.80 8.39
CA GLY A 79 6.03 -9.34 7.18
C GLY A 79 7.56 -9.55 7.19
N THR A 80 8.18 -9.72 8.36
CA THR A 80 9.61 -10.03 8.48
C THR A 80 9.89 -11.47 8.04
N SER A 81 9.21 -12.46 8.62
CA SER A 81 9.46 -13.87 8.26
C SER A 81 9.11 -14.20 6.80
N TYR A 82 8.00 -13.64 6.31
CA TYR A 82 7.53 -13.86 4.94
C TYR A 82 8.29 -12.97 3.94
N GLY A 83 8.08 -11.66 4.03
CA GLY A 83 8.55 -10.68 3.07
C GLY A 83 10.07 -10.53 3.07
N LYS A 84 10.67 -10.15 4.21
CA LYS A 84 12.13 -10.01 4.31
C LYS A 84 12.82 -11.34 4.04
N GLY A 85 12.30 -12.46 4.54
CA GLY A 85 12.85 -13.80 4.31
C GLY A 85 12.96 -14.14 2.82
N ALA A 86 11.88 -13.92 2.05
CA ALA A 86 11.87 -14.16 0.62
C ALA A 86 12.84 -13.24 -0.13
N TRP A 87 12.89 -11.97 0.26
CA TRP A 87 13.78 -10.99 -0.34
C TRP A 87 15.26 -11.24 -0.07
N VAL A 88 15.60 -11.84 1.08
CA VAL A 88 16.97 -12.30 1.36
C VAL A 88 17.37 -13.45 0.43
N LEU A 89 16.45 -14.36 0.09
CA LEU A 89 16.72 -15.39 -0.92
C LEU A 89 16.92 -14.78 -2.32
N HIS A 90 16.12 -13.77 -2.68
CA HIS A 90 16.30 -13.02 -3.92
C HIS A 90 17.65 -12.29 -3.99
N ALA A 91 18.02 -11.60 -2.91
CA ALA A 91 19.29 -10.92 -2.80
C ALA A 91 20.47 -11.90 -2.85
N LEU A 92 20.31 -13.10 -2.27
CA LEU A 92 21.32 -14.16 -2.35
C LEU A 92 21.53 -14.62 -3.80
N ARG A 93 20.46 -14.81 -4.56
CA ARG A 93 20.53 -15.11 -6.00
C ARG A 93 21.33 -14.03 -6.75
N GLY A 94 21.04 -12.75 -6.49
CA GLY A 94 21.78 -11.62 -7.08
C GLY A 94 23.24 -11.52 -6.62
N VAL A 95 23.52 -11.79 -5.35
CA VAL A 95 24.88 -11.81 -4.79
C VAL A 95 25.71 -12.91 -5.44
N LEU A 96 25.14 -14.10 -5.62
CA LEU A 96 25.79 -15.23 -6.29
C LEU A 96 26.01 -14.96 -7.78
N ASP A 97 25.06 -14.27 -8.42
CA ASP A 97 25.09 -13.89 -9.84
C ASP A 97 25.17 -15.08 -10.80
N ASP A 98 24.74 -16.25 -10.34
CA ASP A 98 24.67 -17.49 -11.11
C ASP A 98 23.47 -18.32 -10.64
N ASP A 99 22.44 -18.38 -11.47
CA ASP A 99 21.22 -19.14 -11.21
C ASP A 99 21.51 -20.63 -11.03
N ARG A 100 22.49 -21.18 -11.76
CA ARG A 100 22.83 -22.61 -11.67
C ARG A 100 23.37 -22.93 -10.28
N VAL A 101 24.26 -22.08 -9.77
CA VAL A 101 24.83 -22.19 -8.42
C VAL A 101 23.75 -21.99 -7.37
N PHE A 102 22.92 -20.96 -7.51
CA PHE A 102 21.82 -20.69 -6.58
C PHE A 102 20.86 -21.89 -6.47
N PHE A 103 20.32 -22.37 -7.59
CA PHE A 103 19.38 -23.49 -7.59
C PHE A 103 20.04 -24.83 -7.23
N ALA A 104 21.32 -25.03 -7.53
CA ALA A 104 22.07 -26.19 -7.05
C ALA A 104 22.19 -26.18 -5.52
N GLY A 105 22.48 -25.02 -4.93
CA GLY A 105 22.53 -24.83 -3.48
C GLY A 105 21.20 -25.16 -2.80
N LEU A 106 20.07 -24.70 -3.36
CA LEU A 106 18.75 -25.03 -2.80
C LEU A 106 18.41 -26.51 -2.89
N ARG A 107 18.75 -27.18 -4.01
CA ARG A 107 18.57 -28.63 -4.16
C ARG A 107 19.43 -29.41 -3.17
N GLU A 108 20.69 -29.02 -3.03
CA GLU A 108 21.61 -29.67 -2.09
C GLU A 108 21.17 -29.46 -0.63
N TYR A 109 20.65 -28.27 -0.30
CA TYR A 109 20.10 -27.98 1.02
C TYR A 109 18.91 -28.88 1.33
N ALA A 110 17.96 -28.98 0.41
CA ALA A 110 16.80 -29.87 0.55
C ALA A 110 17.22 -31.34 0.68
N ARG A 111 18.18 -31.79 -0.13
CA ARG A 111 18.69 -33.17 -0.12
C ARG A 111 19.44 -33.52 1.16
N ARG A 112 20.33 -32.64 1.63
CA ARG A 112 21.23 -32.87 2.77
C ARG A 112 20.48 -32.87 4.09
N PHE A 113 19.40 -32.11 4.21
CA PHE A 113 18.65 -31.92 5.45
C PHE A 113 17.21 -32.45 5.40
N ALA A 114 16.87 -33.27 4.41
CA ALA A 114 15.58 -33.95 4.33
C ALA A 114 15.26 -34.68 5.65
N HIS A 115 14.05 -34.46 6.16
CA HIS A 115 13.53 -35.00 7.42
C HIS A 115 14.32 -34.59 8.68
N THR A 116 15.06 -33.47 8.63
CA THR A 116 15.80 -32.96 9.79
C THR A 116 15.51 -31.48 10.05
N PRO A 117 15.50 -31.06 11.33
CA PRO A 117 15.38 -29.65 11.69
C PRO A 117 16.67 -28.88 11.40
N VAL A 118 16.55 -27.66 10.87
CA VAL A 118 17.67 -26.81 10.45
C VAL A 118 17.63 -25.42 11.08
N GLU A 119 18.81 -24.84 11.26
CA GLU A 119 18.99 -23.43 11.56
C GLU A 119 19.53 -22.70 10.31
N THR A 120 19.51 -21.38 10.34
CA THR A 120 20.01 -20.53 9.26
C THR A 120 21.48 -20.82 8.90
N ALA A 121 22.29 -21.26 9.86
CA ALA A 121 23.69 -21.60 9.63
C ALA A 121 23.88 -22.78 8.66
N GLN A 122 22.95 -23.75 8.64
CA GLN A 122 22.99 -24.91 7.75
C GLN A 122 22.76 -24.49 6.30
N LEU A 123 21.77 -23.61 6.06
CA LEU A 123 21.55 -23.04 4.73
C LEU A 123 22.80 -22.29 4.25
N ARG A 124 23.34 -21.40 5.09
CA ARG A 124 24.57 -20.68 4.76
C ARG A 124 25.69 -21.62 4.34
N ARG A 125 26.01 -22.63 5.16
CA ARG A 125 27.10 -23.58 4.87
C ARG A 125 26.91 -24.31 3.56
N VAL A 126 25.69 -24.77 3.25
CA VAL A 126 25.42 -25.42 1.94
C VAL A 126 25.63 -24.46 0.78
N MET A 127 25.18 -23.22 0.90
CA MET A 127 25.38 -22.22 -0.15
C MET A 127 26.87 -21.87 -0.33
N GLU A 128 27.65 -21.83 0.75
CA GLU A 128 29.11 -21.67 0.71
C GLU A 128 29.79 -22.88 0.06
N ASP A 129 29.43 -24.11 0.46
CA ASP A 129 29.96 -25.36 -0.10
C ASP A 129 29.75 -25.44 -1.62
N VAL A 130 28.56 -25.05 -2.10
CA VAL A 130 28.20 -25.12 -3.53
C VAL A 130 28.78 -23.97 -4.34
N SER A 131 28.85 -22.76 -3.76
CA SER A 131 29.33 -21.56 -4.49
C SER A 131 30.83 -21.32 -4.39
N GLY A 132 31.51 -21.89 -3.39
CA GLY A 132 32.91 -21.59 -3.07
C GLY A 132 33.14 -20.17 -2.55
N ARG A 133 32.08 -19.45 -2.13
CA ARG A 133 32.17 -18.04 -1.68
C ARG A 133 31.90 -17.94 -0.19
N ASP A 134 32.57 -17.00 0.51
CA ASP A 134 32.22 -16.65 1.89
C ASP A 134 30.93 -15.82 1.92
N LEU A 135 29.89 -16.37 2.56
CA LEU A 135 28.57 -15.75 2.69
C LEU A 135 28.27 -15.31 4.12
N ARG A 136 29.25 -15.37 5.04
CA ARG A 136 29.06 -15.02 6.45
C ARG A 136 28.52 -13.61 6.64
N ARG A 137 29.17 -12.60 6.05
CA ARG A 137 28.73 -11.20 6.16
C ARG A 137 27.34 -10.98 5.55
N PHE A 138 27.01 -11.72 4.48
CA PHE A 138 25.67 -11.66 3.87
C PHE A 138 24.62 -12.17 4.86
N PHE A 139 24.78 -13.37 5.41
CA PHE A 139 23.81 -13.92 6.35
C PHE A 139 23.74 -13.12 7.65
N GLU A 140 24.87 -12.63 8.18
CA GLU A 140 24.88 -11.81 9.40
C GLU A 140 24.04 -10.53 9.21
N GLN A 141 24.33 -9.72 8.18
CA GLN A 141 23.64 -8.45 8.00
C GLN A 141 22.15 -8.61 7.67
N TRP A 142 21.77 -9.70 6.99
CA TRP A 142 20.40 -9.89 6.52
C TRP A 142 19.52 -10.66 7.49
N THR A 143 20.09 -11.62 8.23
CA THR A 143 19.32 -12.53 9.08
C THR A 143 19.43 -12.22 10.56
N GLU A 144 20.55 -11.66 11.01
CA GLU A 144 20.82 -11.38 12.43
C GLU A 144 20.62 -9.90 12.79
N ARG A 145 20.40 -9.03 11.81
CA ARG A 145 20.13 -7.60 12.03
C ARG A 145 18.74 -7.18 11.56
N PRO A 146 18.09 -6.24 12.28
CA PRO A 146 16.78 -5.71 11.89
C PRO A 146 16.86 -4.74 10.70
N GLY A 147 15.70 -4.36 10.18
CA GLY A 147 15.55 -3.29 9.20
C GLY A 147 15.95 -3.65 7.77
N PHE A 148 15.97 -2.63 6.92
CA PHE A 148 16.30 -2.68 5.50
C PHE A 148 17.22 -1.49 5.12
N PRO A 149 18.07 -1.63 4.11
CA PRO A 149 18.83 -0.49 3.58
C PRO A 149 17.92 0.55 2.90
N ALA A 150 18.29 1.82 3.05
CA ALA A 150 17.71 2.93 2.29
C ALA A 150 18.85 3.65 1.56
N LEU A 151 18.78 3.71 0.23
CA LEU A 151 19.80 4.30 -0.63
C LEU A 151 19.31 5.63 -1.19
N SER A 152 20.01 6.71 -0.87
CA SER A 152 19.90 7.99 -1.55
C SER A 152 21.01 8.10 -2.59
N VAL A 153 20.64 8.24 -3.85
CA VAL A 153 21.57 8.36 -4.98
C VAL A 153 21.45 9.74 -5.61
N SER A 154 22.58 10.43 -5.72
CA SER A 154 22.71 11.64 -6.53
C SER A 154 23.88 11.50 -7.49
N TYR A 155 23.84 12.28 -8.57
CA TYR A 155 24.93 12.29 -9.53
C TYR A 155 25.09 13.66 -10.16
N ARG A 156 26.28 13.91 -10.72
CA ARG A 156 26.59 15.11 -11.51
C ARG A 156 27.52 14.77 -12.66
N TRP A 157 27.31 15.41 -13.79
CA TRP A 157 28.24 15.36 -14.91
C TRP A 157 29.42 16.29 -14.66
N ASP A 158 30.64 15.80 -14.86
CA ASP A 158 31.88 16.57 -14.86
C ASP A 158 32.39 16.66 -16.30
N ASP A 159 32.26 17.84 -16.90
CA ASP A 159 32.54 18.03 -18.32
C ASP A 159 34.03 17.98 -18.63
N GLU A 160 34.86 18.54 -17.75
CA GLU A 160 36.32 18.56 -17.87
C GLU A 160 36.89 17.15 -17.73
N ALA A 161 36.41 16.38 -16.75
CA ALA A 161 36.82 14.99 -16.55
C ALA A 161 36.13 13.99 -17.49
N ARG A 162 35.13 14.43 -18.27
CA ARG A 162 34.24 13.57 -19.09
C ARG A 162 33.73 12.37 -18.28
N ALA A 163 33.23 12.62 -17.07
CA ALA A 163 32.84 11.58 -16.14
C ALA A 163 31.54 11.89 -15.39
N LEU A 164 30.73 10.86 -15.16
CA LEU A 164 29.60 10.92 -14.25
C LEU A 164 30.08 10.65 -12.82
N ARG A 165 29.97 11.64 -11.94
CA ARG A 165 30.23 11.46 -10.51
C ARG A 165 28.94 11.02 -9.82
N VAL A 166 28.93 9.81 -9.27
CA VAL A 166 27.78 9.22 -8.59
C VAL A 166 28.08 9.11 -7.10
N ALA A 167 27.17 9.60 -6.26
CA ALA A 167 27.22 9.48 -4.81
C ALA A 167 26.06 8.60 -4.34
N ILE A 168 26.38 7.52 -3.61
CA ILE A 168 25.41 6.59 -3.02
C ILE A 168 25.56 6.66 -1.51
N ARG A 169 24.47 7.04 -0.82
CA ARG A 169 24.41 7.15 0.64
C ARG A 169 23.41 6.16 1.21
N GLN A 170 23.81 5.48 2.27
CA GLN A 170 22.92 4.67 3.11
C GLN A 170 22.31 5.57 4.19
N THR A 171 20.99 5.73 4.17
CA THR A 171 20.24 6.71 4.99
C THR A 171 19.37 6.09 6.07
N GLN A 172 19.37 4.76 6.22
CA GLN A 172 18.63 4.09 7.28
C GLN A 172 19.14 4.46 8.69
N ASP A 173 18.24 4.45 9.68
CA ASP A 173 18.59 4.73 11.08
C ASP A 173 19.36 3.54 11.69
N THR A 174 20.63 3.79 12.02
CA THR A 174 21.53 2.79 12.62
C THR A 174 21.43 2.75 14.15
N ALA A 175 20.81 3.75 14.78
CA ALA A 175 20.64 3.79 16.24
C ALA A 175 19.72 2.66 16.74
N LYS A 176 18.82 2.18 15.88
CA LYS A 176 17.92 1.04 16.15
C LYS A 176 18.52 -0.33 15.80
N GLY A 177 19.84 -0.42 15.60
CA GLY A 177 20.55 -1.68 15.34
C GLY A 177 20.54 -2.16 13.87
N THR A 178 19.89 -1.44 12.97
CA THR A 178 20.02 -1.66 11.51
C THR A 178 21.45 -1.32 11.07
N PRO A 179 22.14 -2.20 10.33
CA PRO A 179 23.55 -1.99 10.02
C PRO A 179 23.74 -1.06 8.82
N VAL A 180 24.98 -0.60 8.63
CA VAL A 180 25.46 -0.20 7.31
C VAL A 180 25.72 -1.48 6.52
N TYR A 181 24.97 -1.70 5.45
CA TYR A 181 25.00 -2.93 4.68
C TYR A 181 26.21 -2.95 3.72
N ARG A 182 26.67 -4.15 3.38
CA ARG A 182 27.49 -4.39 2.19
C ARG A 182 26.59 -4.83 1.05
N LEU A 183 26.45 -3.97 0.04
CA LEU A 183 25.49 -4.15 -1.05
C LEU A 183 26.21 -4.22 -2.40
N PRO A 184 26.03 -5.29 -3.20
CA PRO A 184 26.40 -5.28 -4.60
C PRO A 184 25.35 -4.50 -5.39
N VAL A 185 25.65 -3.24 -5.69
CA VAL A 185 24.76 -2.33 -6.43
C VAL A 185 25.11 -2.39 -7.91
N ASP A 186 24.16 -2.87 -8.73
CA ASP A 186 24.28 -2.79 -10.19
C ASP A 186 24.00 -1.36 -10.67
N LEU A 187 24.90 -0.81 -11.48
CA LEU A 187 24.78 0.50 -12.10
C LEU A 187 24.79 0.34 -13.61
N ARG A 188 23.88 1.04 -14.28
CA ARG A 188 23.87 1.21 -15.73
C ARG A 188 23.74 2.70 -16.05
N VAL A 189 24.58 3.20 -16.94
CA VAL A 189 24.47 4.57 -17.47
C VAL A 189 24.36 4.51 -18.99
N ALA A 190 23.47 5.34 -19.54
CA ALA A 190 23.16 5.35 -20.96
C ALA A 190 22.83 6.77 -21.44
N ARG A 191 22.88 6.94 -22.76
CA ARG A 191 22.37 8.10 -23.49
C ARG A 191 21.27 7.61 -24.43
N GLY A 192 20.02 7.91 -24.12
CA GLY A 192 18.88 7.23 -24.75
C GLY A 192 19.02 5.72 -24.60
N ASP A 193 18.99 5.00 -25.72
CA ASP A 193 19.14 3.53 -25.73
C ASP A 193 20.61 3.05 -25.77
N GLU A 194 21.57 3.96 -26.01
CA GLU A 194 23.01 3.63 -26.07
C GLU A 194 23.59 3.44 -24.66
N GLU A 195 23.99 2.21 -24.32
CA GLU A 195 24.67 1.92 -23.05
C GLU A 195 26.11 2.44 -23.09
N LEU A 196 26.43 3.35 -22.16
CA LEU A 196 27.75 3.96 -22.04
C LEU A 196 28.64 3.19 -21.06
N ASP A 197 28.06 2.68 -19.97
CA ASP A 197 28.76 1.87 -18.99
C ASP A 197 27.77 1.02 -18.17
N ARG A 198 28.23 -0.16 -17.75
CA ARG A 198 27.54 -1.05 -16.82
C ARG A 198 28.57 -1.64 -15.87
N ARG A 199 28.30 -1.57 -14.57
CA ARG A 199 29.19 -2.12 -13.54
C ARG A 199 28.44 -2.51 -12.28
N ARG A 200 29.03 -3.43 -11.52
CA ARG A 200 28.59 -3.77 -10.15
C ARG A 200 29.54 -3.14 -9.14
N LEU A 201 29.02 -2.28 -8.27
CA LEU A 201 29.76 -1.61 -7.20
C LEU A 201 29.42 -2.24 -5.85
N VAL A 202 30.44 -2.57 -5.05
CA VAL A 202 30.22 -2.96 -3.65
C VAL A 202 30.16 -1.70 -2.80
N VAL A 203 28.96 -1.32 -2.34
CA VAL A 203 28.73 -0.22 -1.40
C VAL A 203 28.73 -0.80 0.01
N ASP A 204 29.79 -0.55 0.77
CA ASP A 204 30.01 -1.11 2.11
C ASP A 204 30.26 -0.06 3.21
N ARG A 205 30.08 1.21 2.85
CA ARG A 205 30.21 2.39 3.71
C ARG A 205 28.92 3.20 3.69
N ALA A 206 28.77 4.09 4.68
CA ALA A 206 27.63 5.01 4.79
C ALA A 206 27.52 5.96 3.58
N SER A 207 28.66 6.36 3.01
CA SER A 207 28.72 7.11 1.75
C SER A 207 29.79 6.51 0.85
N THR A 208 29.47 6.33 -0.42
CA THR A 208 30.40 5.92 -1.47
C THR A 208 30.26 6.87 -2.65
N GLU A 209 31.38 7.43 -3.10
CA GLU A 209 31.43 8.24 -4.32
C GLU A 209 32.32 7.56 -5.36
N ILE A 210 31.87 7.54 -6.59
CA ILE A 210 32.62 7.02 -7.74
C ILE A 210 32.57 7.99 -8.91
N ALA A 211 33.57 7.93 -9.78
CA ALA A 211 33.54 8.55 -11.09
C ALA A 211 33.45 7.45 -12.15
N ILE A 212 32.50 7.59 -13.06
CA ILE A 212 32.31 6.72 -14.22
C ILE A 212 32.73 7.51 -15.45
N PRO A 213 33.89 7.23 -16.06
CA PRO A 213 34.26 7.86 -17.33
C PRO A 213 33.24 7.51 -18.41
N CYS A 214 32.72 8.51 -19.11
CA CYS A 214 31.76 8.31 -20.19
C CYS A 214 32.16 9.17 -21.40
N ALA A 215 31.97 8.64 -22.62
CA ALA A 215 32.28 9.39 -23.84
C ALA A 215 31.41 10.67 -23.98
N SER A 216 30.23 10.69 -23.36
CA SER A 216 29.29 11.82 -23.37
C SER A 216 28.45 11.87 -22.08
N ARG A 217 27.75 12.99 -21.82
CA ARG A 217 26.84 13.12 -20.65
C ARG A 217 25.70 12.08 -20.75
N PRO A 218 25.55 11.15 -19.80
CA PRO A 218 24.39 10.25 -19.78
C PRO A 218 23.12 11.01 -19.41
N ASP A 219 21.97 10.56 -19.90
CA ASP A 219 20.63 11.03 -19.54
C ASP A 219 19.79 9.92 -18.86
N VAL A 220 20.25 8.67 -18.90
CA VAL A 220 19.67 7.53 -18.17
C VAL A 220 20.70 7.01 -17.18
N VAL A 221 20.39 7.12 -15.88
CA VAL A 221 21.22 6.59 -14.79
C VAL A 221 20.39 5.62 -13.96
N GLU A 222 20.69 4.34 -14.04
CA GLU A 222 19.92 3.29 -13.37
C GLU A 222 20.73 2.69 -12.23
N VAL A 223 20.05 2.50 -11.09
CA VAL A 223 20.60 1.86 -9.90
C VAL A 223 19.76 0.66 -9.55
N ASP A 224 20.41 -0.50 -9.43
CA ASP A 224 19.78 -1.80 -9.23
C ASP A 224 18.55 -2.01 -10.13
N PRO A 225 18.72 -1.95 -11.47
CA PRO A 225 17.59 -2.00 -12.41
C PRO A 225 16.87 -3.36 -12.41
N ARG A 226 17.50 -4.41 -11.89
CA ARG A 226 16.89 -5.74 -11.72
C ARG A 226 16.26 -5.97 -10.35
N ALA A 227 16.31 -4.96 -9.46
CA ALA A 227 15.77 -5.02 -8.11
C ALA A 227 16.30 -6.23 -7.31
N TRP A 228 17.63 -6.45 -7.31
CA TRP A 228 18.23 -7.49 -6.48
C TRP A 228 18.23 -7.13 -4.99
N LEU A 229 18.21 -5.84 -4.67
CA LEU A 229 18.36 -5.35 -3.32
C LEU A 229 16.99 -5.13 -2.68
N PRO A 230 16.72 -5.70 -1.49
CA PRO A 230 15.55 -5.34 -0.71
C PRO A 230 15.80 -4.01 0.00
N ALA A 231 15.75 -2.94 -0.78
CA ALA A 231 16.12 -1.60 -0.38
C ALA A 231 15.10 -0.58 -0.90
N THR A 232 14.92 0.50 -0.16
CA THR A 232 14.42 1.73 -0.78
C THR A 232 15.56 2.33 -1.60
N VAL A 233 15.33 2.66 -2.88
CA VAL A 233 16.33 3.29 -3.76
C VAL A 233 15.74 4.56 -4.34
N GLU A 234 16.19 5.69 -3.81
CA GLU A 234 15.78 7.03 -4.23
C GLU A 234 16.89 7.62 -5.11
N ILE A 235 16.54 7.90 -6.37
CA ILE A 235 17.45 8.51 -7.33
C ILE A 235 16.99 9.94 -7.55
N ALA A 236 17.86 10.91 -7.26
CA ALA A 236 17.59 12.33 -7.44
C ALA A 236 17.68 12.75 -8.92
N TRP A 237 16.95 12.08 -9.81
CA TRP A 237 16.90 12.44 -11.23
C TRP A 237 16.40 13.88 -11.38
N PRO A 238 17.13 14.74 -12.11
CA PRO A 238 16.56 15.93 -12.70
C PRO A 238 15.39 15.57 -13.62
N ARG A 239 14.46 16.50 -13.82
CA ARG A 239 13.26 16.27 -14.63
C ARG A 239 13.56 15.69 -16.02
N ALA A 240 14.53 16.26 -16.73
CA ALA A 240 14.90 15.81 -18.07
C ALA A 240 15.40 14.35 -18.08
N ASP A 241 16.24 14.00 -17.11
CA ASP A 241 16.80 12.64 -16.98
C ASP A 241 15.71 11.65 -16.51
N ALA A 242 14.73 12.10 -15.71
CA ALA A 242 13.57 11.27 -15.35
C ALA A 242 12.65 11.00 -16.56
N LEU A 243 12.46 11.98 -17.45
CA LEU A 243 11.75 11.77 -18.73
C LEU A 243 12.53 10.79 -19.64
N ALA A 244 13.85 10.94 -19.72
CA ALA A 244 14.70 10.00 -20.46
C ALA A 244 14.64 8.59 -19.86
N ALA A 245 14.68 8.45 -18.54
CA ALA A 245 14.55 7.16 -17.86
C ALA A 245 13.16 6.52 -18.06
N LEU A 246 12.09 7.31 -18.13
CA LEU A 246 10.76 6.81 -18.53
C LEU A 246 10.76 6.29 -19.98
N ALA A 247 11.41 6.99 -20.90
CA ALA A 247 11.44 6.63 -22.31
C ALA A 247 12.34 5.41 -22.60
N HIS A 248 13.54 5.39 -22.01
CA HIS A 248 14.68 4.53 -22.39
C HIS A 248 15.20 3.64 -21.25
N GLY A 249 14.55 3.63 -20.09
CA GLY A 249 14.93 2.79 -18.96
C GLY A 249 14.90 1.29 -19.33
N SER A 250 15.98 0.59 -19.01
CA SER A 250 16.22 -0.80 -19.44
C SER A 250 15.24 -1.82 -18.85
N THR A 251 14.61 -1.49 -17.72
CA THR A 251 13.64 -2.34 -17.05
C THR A 251 12.40 -1.56 -16.62
N PHE A 252 11.31 -2.29 -16.36
CA PHE A 252 10.10 -1.68 -15.80
C PHE A 252 10.35 -1.07 -14.41
N VAL A 253 11.32 -1.58 -13.64
CA VAL A 253 11.69 -1.03 -12.33
C VAL A 253 12.23 0.39 -12.46
N THR A 254 13.15 0.60 -13.42
CA THR A 254 13.70 1.93 -13.73
C THR A 254 12.58 2.89 -14.15
N ARG A 255 11.75 2.48 -15.10
CA ARG A 255 10.64 3.32 -15.58
C ARG A 255 9.60 3.60 -14.50
N ARG A 256 9.28 2.63 -13.63
CA ARG A 256 8.39 2.81 -12.48
C ARG A 256 8.93 3.83 -11.48
N ARG A 257 10.23 3.79 -11.17
CA ARG A 257 10.90 4.80 -10.34
C ARG A 257 10.85 6.18 -11.01
N ALA A 258 11.05 6.23 -12.33
CA ALA A 258 11.01 7.49 -13.08
C ALA A 258 9.62 8.12 -13.04
N ILE A 259 8.57 7.31 -13.18
CA ILE A 259 7.17 7.74 -13.04
C ILE A 259 6.91 8.31 -11.64
N ALA A 260 7.35 7.64 -10.59
CA ALA A 260 7.21 8.12 -9.22
C ALA A 260 7.92 9.48 -9.03
N ARG A 261 9.17 9.59 -9.51
CA ARG A 261 9.95 10.82 -9.44
C ARG A 261 9.30 11.98 -10.20
N LEU A 262 8.78 11.72 -11.39
CA LEU A 262 8.05 12.73 -12.18
C LEU A 262 6.78 13.19 -11.45
N GLY A 263 6.06 12.28 -10.78
CA GLY A 263 4.92 12.62 -9.94
C GLY A 263 5.29 13.51 -8.74
N GLU A 264 6.45 13.29 -8.12
CA GLU A 264 6.98 14.14 -7.03
C GLU A 264 7.38 15.54 -7.51
N LEU A 265 7.98 15.62 -8.70
CA LEU A 265 8.39 16.89 -9.33
C LEU A 265 7.21 17.72 -9.84
N GLY A 266 6.01 17.13 -9.90
CA GLY A 266 4.79 17.74 -10.40
C GLY A 266 4.39 17.21 -11.78
N LEU A 267 3.13 16.79 -11.90
CA LEU A 267 2.55 16.31 -13.15
C LEU A 267 1.93 17.49 -13.92
N ASP A 268 2.61 17.94 -14.97
CA ASP A 268 2.10 18.91 -15.94
C ASP A 268 1.78 18.23 -17.29
N ALA A 269 1.37 19.02 -18.29
CA ALA A 269 0.97 18.52 -19.60
C ALA A 269 2.08 17.75 -20.34
N GLU A 270 3.34 18.16 -20.22
CA GLU A 270 4.47 17.47 -20.85
C GLU A 270 4.69 16.10 -20.22
N VAL A 271 4.73 16.03 -18.88
CA VAL A 271 4.89 14.75 -18.18
C VAL A 271 3.70 13.83 -18.44
N ALA A 272 2.49 14.35 -18.38
CA ALA A 272 1.28 13.56 -18.63
C ALA A 272 1.25 13.01 -20.06
N ALA A 273 1.68 13.81 -21.06
CA ALA A 273 1.82 13.34 -22.43
C ALA A 273 2.89 12.25 -22.57
N ALA A 274 4.04 12.40 -21.91
CA ALA A 274 5.10 11.38 -21.91
C ALA A 274 4.63 10.06 -21.26
N MET A 275 3.95 10.13 -20.12
CA MET A 275 3.34 8.96 -19.47
C MET A 275 2.25 8.34 -20.36
N GLY A 276 1.40 9.15 -20.98
CA GLY A 276 0.35 8.69 -21.88
C GLY A 276 0.90 7.97 -23.11
N ALA A 277 2.00 8.45 -23.69
CA ALA A 277 2.70 7.79 -24.78
C ALA A 277 3.38 6.48 -24.34
N ALA A 278 3.83 6.38 -23.09
CA ALA A 278 4.43 5.17 -22.53
C ALA A 278 3.39 4.12 -22.12
N ALA A 279 2.15 4.52 -21.79
CA ALA A 279 1.12 3.66 -21.24
C ALA A 279 0.85 2.38 -22.06
N PRO A 280 0.71 2.40 -23.40
CA PRO A 280 0.36 1.19 -24.17
C PRO A 280 1.37 0.05 -24.07
N ARG A 281 2.64 0.36 -23.80
CA ARG A 281 3.76 -0.60 -23.68
C ARG A 281 4.19 -0.85 -22.23
N SER A 282 3.54 -0.20 -21.27
CA SER A 282 3.89 -0.29 -19.86
C SER A 282 3.36 -1.58 -19.23
N SER A 283 4.01 -2.06 -18.18
CA SER A 283 3.43 -3.07 -17.29
C SER A 283 2.28 -2.46 -16.48
N TRP A 284 1.37 -3.30 -15.99
CA TRP A 284 0.31 -2.85 -15.08
C TRP A 284 0.83 -2.06 -13.86
N SER A 285 2.05 -2.35 -13.38
CA SER A 285 2.65 -1.67 -12.21
C SER A 285 3.13 -0.25 -12.54
N GLU A 286 3.67 -0.06 -13.74
CA GLU A 286 4.00 1.27 -14.27
C GLU A 286 2.72 2.09 -14.48
N ALA A 287 1.70 1.49 -15.11
CA ALA A 287 0.40 2.12 -15.30
C ALA A 287 -0.27 2.52 -13.98
N GLU A 288 -0.15 1.70 -12.93
CA GLU A 288 -0.64 2.04 -11.60
C GLU A 288 0.14 3.21 -10.98
N ALA A 289 1.46 3.28 -11.19
CA ALA A 289 2.26 4.43 -10.77
C ALA A 289 1.85 5.71 -11.53
N MET A 290 1.55 5.62 -12.83
CA MET A 290 1.05 6.74 -13.63
C MET A 290 -0.32 7.21 -13.09
N ALA A 291 -1.24 6.29 -12.82
CA ALA A 291 -2.55 6.61 -12.24
C ALA A 291 -2.41 7.32 -10.88
N ARG A 292 -1.52 6.83 -10.01
CA ARG A 292 -1.21 7.47 -8.72
C ARG A 292 -0.62 8.87 -8.88
N ALA A 293 0.26 9.09 -9.85
CA ALA A 293 0.85 10.41 -10.12
C ALA A 293 -0.21 11.48 -10.44
N THR A 294 -1.38 11.07 -10.94
CA THR A 294 -2.48 12.01 -11.18
C THR A 294 -3.09 12.59 -9.90
N ALA A 295 -2.96 11.96 -8.73
CA ALA A 295 -3.77 12.26 -7.54
C ALA A 295 -3.81 13.74 -7.13
N LYS A 296 -2.72 14.49 -7.36
CA LYS A 296 -2.61 15.94 -7.05
C LYS A 296 -2.65 16.86 -8.28
N ALA A 297 -2.77 16.29 -9.48
CA ALA A 297 -2.80 17.04 -10.73
C ALA A 297 -4.19 17.61 -11.02
N ASP A 298 -4.23 18.73 -11.72
CA ASP A 298 -5.47 19.33 -12.24
C ASP A 298 -6.15 18.40 -13.24
N ALA A 299 -7.47 18.52 -13.35
CA ALA A 299 -8.28 17.66 -14.22
C ALA A 299 -7.83 17.74 -15.69
N GLU A 300 -7.48 18.93 -16.18
CA GLU A 300 -7.03 19.14 -17.57
C GLU A 300 -5.77 18.32 -17.92
N VAL A 301 -4.90 18.09 -16.94
CA VAL A 301 -3.68 17.29 -17.09
C VAL A 301 -3.95 15.81 -16.82
N ALA A 302 -4.73 15.50 -15.78
CA ALA A 302 -4.98 14.13 -15.36
C ALA A 302 -5.87 13.35 -16.33
N MET A 303 -6.91 13.97 -16.87
CA MET A 303 -7.96 13.28 -17.63
C MET A 303 -7.44 12.61 -18.92
N PRO A 304 -6.60 13.23 -19.76
CA PRO A 304 -6.04 12.56 -20.94
C PRO A 304 -5.20 11.32 -20.59
N LEU A 305 -4.40 11.41 -19.52
CA LEU A 305 -3.60 10.28 -19.05
C LEU A 305 -4.49 9.14 -18.52
N LEU A 306 -5.51 9.46 -17.71
CA LEU A 306 -6.45 8.46 -17.20
C LEU A 306 -7.24 7.79 -18.34
N ALA A 307 -7.63 8.55 -19.37
CA ALA A 307 -8.28 8.00 -20.57
C ALA A 307 -7.35 7.03 -21.33
N ALA A 308 -6.08 7.38 -21.50
CA ALA A 308 -5.08 6.49 -22.11
C ALA A 308 -4.90 5.19 -21.30
N LEU A 309 -4.84 5.29 -19.97
CA LEU A 309 -4.69 4.13 -19.07
C LEU A 309 -5.95 3.25 -19.02
N LEU A 310 -7.15 3.81 -19.23
CA LEU A 310 -8.39 3.03 -19.39
C LEU A 310 -8.43 2.22 -20.69
N ALA A 311 -7.58 2.51 -21.67
CA ALA A 311 -7.44 1.72 -22.89
C ALA A 311 -6.35 0.62 -22.78
N HIS A 312 -5.70 0.49 -21.63
CA HIS A 312 -4.58 -0.43 -21.44
C HIS A 312 -4.97 -1.91 -21.64
N PRO A 313 -4.12 -2.77 -22.25
CA PRO A 313 -4.44 -4.18 -22.47
C PRO A 313 -4.69 -4.96 -21.18
N GLU A 314 -3.92 -4.68 -20.13
CA GLU A 314 -4.07 -5.32 -18.82
C GLU A 314 -5.19 -4.71 -17.97
N SER A 315 -6.07 -5.55 -17.42
CA SER A 315 -7.20 -5.11 -16.59
C SER A 315 -6.79 -4.48 -15.26
N ARG A 316 -5.60 -4.80 -14.72
CA ARG A 316 -5.08 -4.14 -13.51
C ARG A 316 -4.77 -2.67 -13.74
N ALA A 317 -4.17 -2.32 -14.88
CA ALA A 317 -3.90 -0.95 -15.27
C ALA A 317 -5.21 -0.15 -15.44
N ARG A 318 -6.17 -0.71 -16.19
CA ARG A 318 -7.49 -0.08 -16.37
C ARG A 318 -8.20 0.14 -15.04
N ALA A 319 -8.14 -0.83 -14.12
CA ALA A 319 -8.74 -0.70 -12.79
C ALA A 319 -8.06 0.39 -11.93
N ALA A 320 -6.74 0.56 -12.06
CA ALA A 320 -6.02 1.65 -11.40
C ALA A 320 -6.48 3.02 -11.91
N ALA A 321 -6.62 3.16 -13.23
CA ALA A 321 -7.13 4.37 -13.86
C ALA A 321 -8.58 4.67 -13.47
N ALA A 322 -9.46 3.66 -13.52
CA ALA A 322 -10.85 3.80 -13.10
C ALA A 322 -10.96 4.24 -11.64
N ARG A 323 -10.14 3.69 -10.73
CA ARG A 323 -10.10 4.09 -9.33
C ARG A 323 -9.63 5.54 -9.16
N ALA A 324 -8.65 5.99 -9.95
CA ALA A 324 -8.12 7.35 -9.87
C ALA A 324 -9.12 8.42 -10.36
N LEU A 325 -10.14 8.05 -11.15
CA LEU A 325 -11.23 8.97 -11.52
C LEU A 325 -11.98 9.52 -10.30
N ARG A 326 -12.05 8.77 -9.20
CA ARG A 326 -12.81 9.15 -7.99
C ARG A 326 -12.39 10.50 -7.38
N ASP A 327 -11.16 10.95 -7.68
CA ASP A 327 -10.59 12.19 -7.16
C ASP A 327 -10.94 13.40 -8.06
N ARG A 328 -11.77 13.20 -9.10
CA ARG A 328 -12.18 14.21 -10.11
C ARG A 328 -13.61 14.71 -9.90
N LYS A 329 -13.94 15.09 -8.66
CA LYS A 329 -15.28 15.59 -8.32
C LYS A 329 -15.64 16.82 -9.17
N GLY A 330 -16.88 16.86 -9.67
CA GLY A 330 -17.39 17.96 -10.50
C GLY A 330 -16.95 17.90 -11.98
N VAL A 331 -16.08 16.96 -12.37
CA VAL A 331 -15.62 16.80 -13.75
C VAL A 331 -16.56 15.85 -14.50
N LYS A 332 -17.39 16.40 -15.41
CA LYS A 332 -18.37 15.59 -16.18
C LYS A 332 -17.72 14.45 -16.97
N GLU A 333 -16.56 14.71 -17.56
CA GLU A 333 -15.81 13.70 -18.31
C GLU A 333 -15.39 12.51 -17.43
N ALA A 334 -15.08 12.72 -16.16
CA ALA A 334 -14.73 11.63 -15.24
C ALA A 334 -15.92 10.70 -14.97
N VAL A 335 -17.13 11.25 -14.85
CA VAL A 335 -18.36 10.45 -14.76
C VAL A 335 -18.55 9.63 -16.05
N THR A 336 -18.40 10.26 -17.22
CA THR A 336 -18.51 9.57 -18.52
C THR A 336 -17.51 8.41 -18.66
N LEU A 337 -16.24 8.64 -18.31
CA LEU A 337 -15.21 7.60 -18.37
C LEU A 337 -15.49 6.47 -17.36
N ALA A 338 -15.91 6.81 -16.13
CA ALA A 338 -16.25 5.81 -15.13
C ALA A 338 -17.45 4.95 -15.59
N ARG A 339 -18.48 5.56 -16.18
CA ARG A 339 -19.61 4.80 -16.74
C ARG A 339 -19.19 3.85 -17.85
N ARG A 340 -18.38 4.31 -18.81
CA ARG A 340 -17.84 3.44 -19.86
C ARG A 340 -17.04 2.28 -19.29
N ALA A 341 -16.30 2.51 -18.20
CA ALA A 341 -15.52 1.47 -17.54
C ALA A 341 -16.35 0.46 -16.73
N LEU A 342 -17.65 0.70 -16.49
CA LEU A 342 -18.56 -0.29 -15.91
C LEU A 342 -18.77 -1.48 -16.84
N ASP A 343 -18.78 -1.23 -18.16
CA ASP A 343 -18.99 -2.25 -19.20
C ASP A 343 -17.72 -3.06 -19.52
N ASP A 344 -16.64 -2.86 -18.76
CA ASP A 344 -15.39 -3.61 -18.97
C ASP A 344 -15.60 -5.11 -18.67
N PRO A 345 -15.07 -6.02 -19.51
CA PRO A 345 -15.20 -7.47 -19.29
C PRO A 345 -14.54 -7.94 -17.98
N SER A 346 -13.61 -7.16 -17.42
CA SER A 346 -13.01 -7.47 -16.13
C SER A 346 -13.84 -6.89 -14.99
N LEU A 347 -14.40 -7.77 -14.14
CA LEU A 347 -15.10 -7.38 -12.91
C LEU A 347 -14.28 -6.47 -12.00
N ARG A 348 -12.94 -6.58 -12.01
CA ARG A 348 -12.05 -5.68 -11.26
C ARG A 348 -12.15 -4.22 -11.75
N VAL A 349 -12.28 -4.03 -13.06
CA VAL A 349 -12.37 -2.70 -13.67
C VAL A 349 -13.75 -2.13 -13.41
N ALA A 350 -14.81 -2.93 -13.66
CA ALA A 350 -16.19 -2.54 -13.37
C ALA A 350 -16.38 -2.15 -11.89
N ALA A 351 -15.82 -2.92 -10.95
CA ALA A 351 -15.87 -2.60 -9.52
C ALA A 351 -15.12 -1.31 -9.17
N ALA A 352 -13.93 -1.08 -9.75
CA ALA A 352 -13.19 0.16 -9.55
C ALA A 352 -13.93 1.37 -10.12
N ALA A 353 -14.61 1.20 -11.25
CA ALA A 353 -15.44 2.22 -11.88
C ALA A 353 -16.68 2.55 -11.05
N GLY A 354 -17.41 1.53 -10.56
CA GLY A 354 -18.54 1.72 -9.65
C GLY A 354 -18.11 2.43 -8.36
N GLY A 355 -16.96 2.05 -7.79
CA GLY A 355 -16.37 2.74 -6.64
C GLY A 355 -15.92 4.18 -6.92
N ALA A 356 -15.62 4.53 -8.17
CA ALA A 356 -15.41 5.93 -8.55
C ALA A 356 -16.73 6.70 -8.64
N LEU A 357 -17.76 6.10 -9.26
CA LEU A 357 -19.10 6.69 -9.37
C LEU A 357 -19.72 6.97 -8.00
N SER A 358 -19.44 6.15 -6.98
CA SER A 358 -19.88 6.40 -5.60
C SER A 358 -19.42 7.75 -5.02
N ARG A 359 -18.45 8.42 -5.66
CA ARG A 359 -17.95 9.75 -5.27
C ARG A 359 -18.19 10.84 -6.30
N LEU A 360 -18.49 10.46 -7.54
CA LEU A 360 -18.61 11.37 -8.68
C LEU A 360 -20.07 11.64 -9.08
N ALA A 361 -20.95 10.65 -8.92
CA ALA A 361 -22.35 10.73 -9.29
C ALA A 361 -23.22 11.14 -8.08
N ASP A 362 -24.48 11.49 -8.35
CA ASP A 362 -25.49 11.58 -7.31
C ASP A 362 -25.81 10.19 -6.71
N ALA A 363 -26.48 10.18 -5.56
CA ALA A 363 -26.64 8.96 -4.78
C ALA A 363 -27.45 7.88 -5.50
N ASP A 364 -28.52 8.23 -6.22
CA ASP A 364 -29.36 7.25 -6.89
C ASP A 364 -28.64 6.66 -8.10
N ASP A 365 -28.00 7.51 -8.90
CA ASP A 365 -27.21 7.08 -10.05
C ASP A 365 -25.99 6.22 -9.66
N ALA A 366 -25.30 6.57 -8.57
CA ALA A 366 -24.23 5.74 -8.03
C ALA A 366 -24.73 4.36 -7.60
N LEU A 367 -25.90 4.28 -6.95
CA LEU A 367 -26.48 3.02 -6.51
C LEU A 367 -27.02 2.19 -7.69
N ASP A 368 -27.54 2.82 -8.75
CA ASP A 368 -27.94 2.15 -9.99
C ASP A 368 -26.74 1.47 -10.68
N ALA A 369 -25.55 2.09 -10.60
CA ALA A 369 -24.32 1.49 -11.10
C ALA A 369 -23.78 0.36 -10.20
N LEU A 370 -23.91 0.48 -8.88
CA LEU A 370 -23.31 -0.46 -7.91
C LEU A 370 -24.18 -1.70 -7.64
N GLU A 371 -25.50 -1.57 -7.64
CA GLU A 371 -26.44 -2.64 -7.28
C GLU A 371 -26.34 -3.88 -8.20
N PRO A 372 -26.18 -3.75 -9.53
CA PRO A 372 -25.93 -4.90 -10.39
C PRO A 372 -24.60 -5.58 -10.09
N LEU A 373 -23.55 -4.81 -9.77
CA LEU A 373 -22.20 -5.35 -9.54
C LEU A 373 -22.09 -6.18 -8.26
N VAL A 374 -22.84 -5.82 -7.20
CA VAL A 374 -22.82 -6.59 -5.95
C VAL A 374 -23.50 -7.97 -6.11
N ALA A 375 -24.46 -8.08 -7.03
CA ALA A 375 -25.15 -9.32 -7.32
C ALA A 375 -24.31 -10.32 -8.13
N LEU A 376 -23.22 -9.87 -8.75
CA LEU A 376 -22.35 -10.75 -9.53
C LEU A 376 -21.58 -11.71 -8.63
N ASP A 377 -21.45 -12.95 -9.08
CA ASP A 377 -20.56 -13.91 -8.43
C ASP A 377 -19.10 -13.54 -8.73
N SER A 378 -18.30 -13.51 -7.68
CA SER A 378 -16.88 -13.19 -7.79
C SER A 378 -16.04 -14.18 -6.98
N PRO A 379 -14.86 -14.60 -7.47
CA PRO A 379 -14.00 -15.50 -6.73
C PRO A 379 -13.74 -14.97 -5.30
N ARG A 380 -14.07 -15.80 -4.31
CA ARG A 380 -13.96 -15.50 -2.87
C ARG A 380 -14.66 -14.20 -2.44
N ASP A 381 -15.71 -13.79 -3.15
CA ASP A 381 -16.50 -12.58 -2.89
C ASP A 381 -15.72 -11.26 -2.93
N THR A 382 -14.52 -11.25 -3.53
CA THR A 382 -13.62 -10.08 -3.51
C THR A 382 -14.25 -8.83 -4.10
N VAL A 383 -14.85 -8.93 -5.28
CA VAL A 383 -15.53 -7.81 -5.93
C VAL A 383 -16.79 -7.42 -5.16
N ARG A 384 -17.58 -8.40 -4.70
CA ARG A 384 -18.81 -8.17 -3.93
C ARG A 384 -18.53 -7.34 -2.66
N VAL A 385 -17.47 -7.69 -1.94
CA VAL A 385 -17.03 -6.97 -0.73
C VAL A 385 -16.58 -5.54 -1.02
N ASP A 386 -15.89 -5.31 -2.13
CA ASP A 386 -15.44 -3.97 -2.54
C ASP A 386 -16.62 -3.09 -3.00
N VAL A 387 -17.56 -3.65 -3.76
CA VAL A 387 -18.77 -2.95 -4.21
C VAL A 387 -19.67 -2.60 -3.02
N LEU A 388 -19.87 -3.52 -2.06
CA LEU A 388 -20.57 -3.21 -0.81
C LEU A 388 -19.93 -2.04 -0.07
N TRP A 389 -18.60 -1.98 -0.03
CA TRP A 389 -17.90 -0.86 0.58
C TRP A 389 -18.22 0.48 -0.09
N ALA A 390 -18.23 0.50 -1.43
CA ALA A 390 -18.61 1.69 -2.21
C ALA A 390 -20.07 2.09 -1.99
N ILE A 391 -20.99 1.13 -1.85
CA ILE A 391 -22.40 1.41 -1.48
C ILE A 391 -22.48 2.13 -0.13
N GLY A 392 -21.63 1.76 0.83
CA GLY A 392 -21.51 2.44 2.11
C GLY A 392 -20.96 3.86 2.04
N ASP A 393 -20.14 4.17 1.03
CA ASP A 393 -19.65 5.54 0.78
C ASP A 393 -20.78 6.45 0.26
N VAL A 394 -21.75 5.91 -0.49
CA VAL A 394 -22.94 6.66 -0.94
C VAL A 394 -23.89 6.94 0.22
N GLY A 395 -24.18 5.91 1.04
CA GLY A 395 -25.02 6.02 2.22
C GLY A 395 -26.52 6.15 1.95
N GLY A 396 -27.28 6.42 3.02
CA GLY A 396 -28.72 6.61 2.96
C GLY A 396 -29.55 5.32 2.97
N LYS A 397 -30.88 5.49 2.91
CA LYS A 397 -31.86 4.40 3.11
C LYS A 397 -31.71 3.28 2.08
N ARG A 398 -31.47 3.61 0.80
CA ARG A 398 -31.33 2.62 -0.28
C ARG A 398 -30.04 1.80 -0.13
N ALA A 399 -28.92 2.43 0.23
CA ALA A 399 -27.67 1.73 0.54
C ALA A 399 -27.85 0.73 1.71
N ILE A 400 -28.55 1.13 2.78
CA ILE A 400 -28.89 0.24 3.91
C ILE A 400 -29.77 -0.92 3.46
N ALA A 401 -30.74 -0.67 2.57
CA ALA A 401 -31.62 -1.71 2.04
C ALA A 401 -30.84 -2.75 1.22
N ILE A 402 -29.93 -2.30 0.35
CA ILE A 402 -29.04 -3.19 -0.42
C ILE A 402 -28.16 -3.99 0.54
N ALA A 403 -27.43 -3.33 1.44
CA ALA A 403 -26.55 -4.01 2.41
C ALA A 403 -27.30 -5.00 3.31
N SER A 404 -28.55 -4.69 3.70
CA SER A 404 -29.38 -5.60 4.51
C SER A 404 -29.66 -6.94 3.81
N ARG A 405 -29.73 -6.98 2.48
CA ARG A 405 -29.91 -8.24 1.72
C ARG A 405 -28.69 -9.16 1.88
N TYR A 406 -27.50 -8.57 1.96
CA TYR A 406 -26.22 -9.28 2.06
C TYR A 406 -25.74 -9.55 3.49
N ALA A 407 -26.48 -9.11 4.51
CA ALA A 407 -26.20 -9.40 5.91
C ALA A 407 -26.80 -10.75 6.39
N GLY A 408 -27.67 -11.36 5.58
CA GLY A 408 -28.42 -12.57 5.92
C GLY A 408 -27.57 -13.84 5.98
N GLU A 409 -28.12 -14.90 6.58
CA GLU A 409 -27.41 -16.16 6.84
C GLU A 409 -27.06 -16.98 5.59
N ARG A 410 -27.66 -16.67 4.45
CA ARG A 410 -27.36 -17.33 3.17
C ARG A 410 -26.02 -16.90 2.57
N GLU A 411 -25.47 -15.78 3.04
CA GLU A 411 -24.22 -15.22 2.54
C GLU A 411 -23.01 -15.74 3.29
N THR A 412 -21.85 -15.66 2.65
CA THR A 412 -20.59 -16.04 3.30
C THR A 412 -20.27 -15.10 4.47
N PRO A 413 -19.58 -15.57 5.52
CA PRO A 413 -19.22 -14.72 6.66
C PRO A 413 -18.49 -13.43 6.29
N ASN A 414 -17.67 -13.44 5.22
CA ASN A 414 -16.96 -12.27 4.73
C ASN A 414 -17.90 -11.21 4.14
N VAL A 415 -18.88 -11.64 3.34
CA VAL A 415 -19.91 -10.76 2.76
C VAL A 415 -20.78 -10.17 3.88
N ARG A 416 -21.23 -11.02 4.81
CA ARG A 416 -22.03 -10.59 5.97
C ARG A 416 -21.28 -9.57 6.82
N ARG A 417 -20.01 -9.83 7.12
CA ARG A 417 -19.14 -8.90 7.86
C ARG A 417 -19.12 -7.53 7.21
N ARG A 418 -18.87 -7.48 5.89
CA ARG A 418 -18.82 -6.23 5.13
C ARG A 418 -20.17 -5.54 5.10
N ALA A 419 -21.25 -6.27 4.85
CA ALA A 419 -22.61 -5.75 4.79
C ALA A 419 -23.04 -5.09 6.11
N LEU A 420 -22.77 -5.72 7.25
CA LEU A 420 -23.05 -5.17 8.58
C LEU A 420 -22.28 -3.86 8.83
N HIS A 421 -20.98 -3.84 8.50
CA HIS A 421 -20.19 -2.62 8.61
C HIS A 421 -20.76 -1.50 7.71
N VAL A 422 -21.12 -1.83 6.46
CA VAL A 422 -21.72 -0.88 5.51
C VAL A 422 -23.04 -0.30 6.02
N MET A 423 -23.90 -1.09 6.67
CA MET A 423 -25.14 -0.59 7.25
C MET A 423 -24.88 0.51 8.30
N GLY A 424 -23.88 0.35 9.15
CA GLY A 424 -23.47 1.37 10.12
C GLY A 424 -22.94 2.63 9.44
N ARG A 425 -22.05 2.48 8.46
CA ARG A 425 -21.49 3.61 7.69
C ARG A 425 -22.56 4.39 6.95
N ALA A 426 -23.48 3.70 6.28
CA ALA A 426 -24.55 4.32 5.49
C ALA A 426 -25.58 5.08 6.35
N ALA A 427 -25.63 4.81 7.66
CA ALA A 427 -26.53 5.46 8.61
C ALA A 427 -25.88 6.61 9.40
N ARG A 428 -24.55 6.81 9.34
CA ARG A 428 -23.77 7.69 10.24
C ARG A 428 -24.29 9.13 10.37
N GLY A 429 -24.95 9.66 9.33
CA GLY A 429 -25.46 11.03 9.29
C GLY A 429 -26.96 11.21 9.55
N ASP A 430 -27.73 10.15 9.80
CA ASP A 430 -29.20 10.22 9.93
C ASP A 430 -29.67 9.45 11.17
N ALA A 431 -30.16 10.18 12.18
CA ALA A 431 -30.59 9.61 13.46
C ALA A 431 -31.70 8.56 13.32
N GLY A 432 -32.63 8.75 12.37
CA GLY A 432 -33.69 7.79 12.08
C GLY A 432 -33.14 6.50 11.49
N LEU A 433 -32.19 6.61 10.56
CA LEU A 433 -31.50 5.45 9.99
C LEU A 433 -30.62 4.74 11.01
N ARG A 434 -29.90 5.47 11.88
CA ARG A 434 -29.09 4.87 12.96
C ARG A 434 -29.95 3.99 13.86
N LYS A 435 -31.10 4.50 14.30
CA LYS A 435 -32.07 3.74 15.11
C LYS A 435 -32.57 2.50 14.36
N ALA A 436 -32.84 2.61 13.06
CA ALA A 436 -33.34 1.50 12.25
C ALA A 436 -32.32 0.37 12.05
N VAL A 437 -31.01 0.67 12.01
CA VAL A 437 -29.96 -0.37 11.85
C VAL A 437 -29.41 -0.89 13.17
N MET A 438 -29.50 -0.12 14.26
CA MET A 438 -28.96 -0.48 15.58
C MET A 438 -29.37 -1.89 16.02
N GLY A 439 -30.68 -2.18 16.03
CA GLY A 439 -31.18 -3.49 16.47
C GLY A 439 -30.67 -4.66 15.62
N LYS A 440 -30.46 -4.46 14.32
CA LYS A 440 -29.90 -5.49 13.43
C LYS A 440 -28.43 -5.75 13.73
N LEU A 441 -27.64 -4.70 14.01
CA LEU A 441 -26.24 -4.82 14.36
C LEU A 441 -26.06 -5.48 15.74
N VAL A 442 -26.83 -5.07 16.75
CA VAL A 442 -26.80 -5.68 18.07
C VAL A 442 -27.14 -7.17 18.01
N LYS A 443 -28.18 -7.55 17.25
CA LYS A 443 -28.53 -8.96 17.05
C LYS A 443 -27.40 -9.76 16.38
N ALA A 444 -26.64 -9.14 15.49
CA ALA A 444 -25.54 -9.80 14.79
C ALA A 444 -24.30 -10.04 15.68
N LEU A 445 -24.23 -9.43 16.86
CA LEU A 445 -23.20 -9.73 17.86
C LEU A 445 -23.36 -11.14 18.46
N ASP A 446 -24.54 -11.76 18.36
CA ASP A 446 -24.79 -13.12 18.86
C ASP A 446 -24.52 -14.19 17.77
N ALA A 447 -23.93 -13.80 16.63
CA ALA A 447 -23.66 -14.72 15.54
C ALA A 447 -22.57 -15.74 15.91
N PRO A 448 -22.68 -17.02 15.45
CA PRO A 448 -21.69 -18.05 15.79
C PRO A 448 -20.31 -17.78 15.18
N ASP A 449 -20.27 -17.18 13.99
CA ASP A 449 -19.01 -16.88 13.29
C ASP A 449 -18.39 -15.56 13.80
N PRO A 450 -17.13 -15.56 14.28
CA PRO A 450 -16.48 -14.37 14.83
C PRO A 450 -16.38 -13.22 13.82
N ARG A 451 -16.22 -13.51 12.53
CA ARG A 451 -16.12 -12.47 11.48
C ARG A 451 -17.42 -11.69 11.34
N VAL A 452 -18.57 -12.35 11.57
CA VAL A 452 -19.87 -11.68 11.54
C VAL A 452 -20.01 -10.74 12.73
N ARG A 453 -19.59 -11.19 13.92
CA ARG A 453 -19.54 -10.35 15.13
C ARG A 453 -18.62 -9.15 14.96
N GLU A 454 -17.43 -9.33 14.36
CA GLU A 454 -16.53 -8.22 13.99
C GLU A 454 -17.20 -7.20 13.05
N GLY A 455 -18.01 -7.67 12.10
CA GLY A 455 -18.75 -6.80 11.18
C GLY A 455 -19.82 -5.98 11.88
N ALA A 456 -20.50 -6.60 12.85
CA ALA A 456 -21.45 -5.93 13.72
C ALA A 456 -20.77 -4.88 14.61
N ILE A 457 -19.64 -5.22 15.25
CA ILE A 457 -18.81 -4.29 16.02
C ILE A 457 -18.41 -3.08 15.16
N ALA A 458 -17.86 -3.32 13.96
CA ALA A 458 -17.45 -2.25 13.05
C ALA A 458 -18.64 -1.39 12.57
N GLY A 459 -19.81 -2.00 12.38
CA GLY A 459 -21.05 -1.27 12.08
C GLY A 459 -21.48 -0.37 13.24
N LEU A 460 -21.44 -0.87 14.48
CA LEU A 460 -21.77 -0.13 15.69
C LEU A 460 -20.80 1.03 15.94
N GLU A 461 -19.50 0.77 15.78
CA GLU A 461 -18.45 1.79 15.80
C GLU A 461 -18.75 2.90 14.78
N ALA A 462 -19.10 2.50 13.54
CA ALA A 462 -19.42 3.44 12.47
C ALA A 462 -20.68 4.28 12.71
N LEU A 463 -21.62 3.84 13.55
CA LEU A 463 -22.76 4.65 13.97
C LEU A 463 -22.33 5.81 14.88
N GLY A 464 -21.32 5.58 15.73
CA GLY A 464 -20.76 6.58 16.63
C GLY A 464 -21.73 7.07 17.71
N THR A 465 -22.71 6.27 18.12
CA THR A 465 -23.75 6.65 19.09
C THR A 465 -23.51 6.05 20.47
N SER A 466 -23.89 6.75 21.53
CA SER A 466 -23.88 6.24 22.91
C SER A 466 -24.57 4.89 23.07
N ASP A 467 -25.69 4.69 22.35
CA ASP A 467 -26.52 3.49 22.41
C ASP A 467 -25.78 2.21 21.97
N ALA A 468 -24.65 2.35 21.26
CA ALA A 468 -23.82 1.22 20.87
C ALA A 468 -22.90 0.72 22.00
N ARG A 469 -22.61 1.56 23.01
CA ARG A 469 -21.58 1.28 24.02
C ARG A 469 -21.90 0.05 24.85
N GLU A 470 -23.11 -0.06 25.38
CA GLU A 470 -23.53 -1.20 26.20
C GLU A 470 -23.39 -2.53 25.46
N ALA A 471 -23.73 -2.55 24.17
CA ALA A 471 -23.58 -3.73 23.33
C ALA A 471 -22.10 -4.08 23.08
N LEU A 472 -21.24 -3.07 22.90
CA LEU A 472 -19.80 -3.26 22.73
C LEU A 472 -19.12 -3.71 24.04
N ASP A 473 -19.53 -3.16 25.19
CA ASP A 473 -19.06 -3.55 26.53
C ASP A 473 -19.29 -5.04 26.77
N ARG A 474 -20.52 -5.51 26.53
CA ARG A 474 -20.87 -6.93 26.70
C ARG A 474 -19.94 -7.85 25.92
N ILE A 475 -19.61 -7.49 24.67
CA ILE A 475 -18.77 -8.31 23.79
C ILE A 475 -17.29 -8.20 24.16
N ALA A 476 -16.81 -7.02 24.56
CA ALA A 476 -15.44 -6.84 25.03
C ALA A 476 -15.13 -7.71 26.26
N GLU A 477 -16.13 -7.96 27.12
CA GLU A 477 -15.97 -8.75 28.35
C GLU A 477 -16.21 -10.25 28.15
N HIS A 478 -17.18 -10.65 27.32
CA HIS A 478 -17.72 -12.02 27.35
C HIS A 478 -17.59 -12.80 26.04
N ASP A 479 -17.08 -12.22 24.95
CA ASP A 479 -16.93 -12.99 23.70
C ASP A 479 -15.92 -14.14 23.89
N PRO A 480 -16.18 -15.35 23.39
CA PRO A 480 -15.23 -16.46 23.50
C PRO A 480 -13.92 -16.20 22.73
N ASP A 481 -13.96 -15.39 21.66
CA ASP A 481 -12.80 -15.11 20.81
C ASP A 481 -12.04 -13.86 21.29
N ALA A 482 -10.75 -14.01 21.60
CA ALA A 482 -9.92 -12.92 22.11
C ALA A 482 -9.80 -11.74 21.13
N SER A 483 -9.65 -12.02 19.83
CA SER A 483 -9.56 -10.98 18.80
C SER A 483 -10.85 -10.17 18.71
N VAL A 484 -12.00 -10.83 18.88
CA VAL A 484 -13.30 -10.16 18.90
C VAL A 484 -13.45 -9.27 20.13
N ARG A 485 -13.01 -9.73 21.32
CA ARG A 485 -12.99 -8.93 22.54
C ARG A 485 -12.13 -7.67 22.38
N ASP A 486 -10.90 -7.82 21.87
CA ASP A 486 -9.97 -6.71 21.68
C ASP A 486 -10.54 -5.66 20.71
N ARG A 487 -11.16 -6.13 19.61
CA ARG A 487 -11.80 -5.26 18.63
C ARG A 487 -13.01 -4.53 19.19
N ALA A 488 -13.82 -5.19 20.02
CA ALA A 488 -14.94 -4.56 20.71
C ALA A 488 -14.48 -3.51 21.71
N SER A 489 -13.41 -3.79 22.46
CA SER A 489 -12.80 -2.84 23.39
C SER A 489 -12.29 -1.58 22.68
N ALA A 490 -11.56 -1.75 21.56
CA ALA A 490 -11.10 -0.64 20.73
C ALA A 490 -12.26 0.17 20.13
N ALA A 491 -13.29 -0.50 19.61
CA ALA A 491 -14.48 0.16 19.08
C ALA A 491 -15.23 0.95 20.15
N ARG A 492 -15.35 0.42 21.36
CA ARG A 492 -15.96 1.11 22.51
C ARG A 492 -15.20 2.40 22.84
N GLU A 493 -13.87 2.34 22.90
CA GLU A 493 -13.03 3.50 23.16
C GLU A 493 -13.21 4.56 22.05
N ALA A 494 -13.20 4.14 20.79
CA ALA A 494 -13.41 5.02 19.63
C ALA A 494 -14.78 5.71 19.67
N VAL A 495 -15.87 4.97 19.90
CA VAL A 495 -17.21 5.53 20.08
C VAL A 495 -17.23 6.51 21.25
N GLY A 496 -16.55 6.16 22.34
CA GLY A 496 -16.51 7.01 23.51
C GLY A 496 -15.82 8.34 23.30
N LYS A 497 -14.69 8.33 22.59
CA LYS A 497 -13.99 9.53 22.16
C LYS A 497 -14.86 10.38 21.24
N LEU A 498 -15.50 9.77 20.25
CA LEU A 498 -16.41 10.46 19.32
C LEU A 498 -17.57 11.15 20.03
N VAL A 499 -18.26 10.46 20.95
CA VAL A 499 -19.35 11.04 21.73
C VAL A 499 -18.85 12.22 22.58
N GLY A 500 -17.66 12.09 23.18
CA GLY A 500 -17.04 13.17 23.94
C GLY A 500 -16.57 14.36 23.09
N ASP A 501 -16.15 14.12 21.85
CA ASP A 501 -15.79 15.16 20.88
C ASP A 501 -17.05 15.91 20.39
N VAL A 502 -18.14 15.20 20.10
CA VAL A 502 -19.43 15.80 19.69
C VAL A 502 -19.98 16.69 20.80
N GLY A 503 -20.01 16.20 22.04
CA GLY A 503 -20.49 17.03 23.17
C GLY A 503 -19.63 18.29 23.39
N ARG A 504 -18.31 18.21 23.13
CA ARG A 504 -17.43 19.39 23.16
C ARG A 504 -17.73 20.37 22.02
N LEU A 505 -18.00 19.87 20.81
CA LEU A 505 -18.37 20.70 19.67
C LEU A 505 -19.70 21.44 19.91
N GLU A 506 -20.71 20.76 20.43
CA GLU A 506 -21.99 21.36 20.77
C GLU A 506 -21.83 22.50 21.80
N ALA A 507 -21.00 22.28 22.84
CA ALA A 507 -20.68 23.33 23.81
C ALA A 507 -19.92 24.53 23.20
N VAL A 508 -19.04 24.28 22.22
CA VAL A 508 -18.35 25.35 21.48
C VAL A 508 -19.32 26.12 20.59
N GLU A 509 -20.23 25.44 19.89
CA GLU A 509 -21.26 26.10 19.07
C GLU A 509 -22.20 26.97 19.91
N GLU A 510 -22.63 26.47 21.07
CA GLU A 510 -23.47 27.23 22.00
C GLU A 510 -22.74 28.50 22.48
N ARG A 511 -21.46 28.37 22.86
CA ARG A 511 -20.62 29.51 23.25
C ARG A 511 -20.43 30.50 22.09
N LEU A 512 -20.25 30.02 20.86
CA LEU A 512 -20.13 30.87 19.68
C LEU A 512 -21.41 31.67 19.43
N ARG A 513 -22.58 31.01 19.49
CA ARG A 513 -23.88 31.70 19.37
C ARG A 513 -24.06 32.76 20.46
N GLY A 514 -23.63 32.46 21.69
CA GLY A 514 -23.62 33.43 22.80
C GLY A 514 -22.74 34.65 22.50
N LEU A 515 -21.50 34.43 22.05
CA LEU A 515 -20.57 35.49 21.68
C LEU A 515 -21.04 36.32 20.48
N GLU A 516 -21.69 35.70 19.48
CA GLU A 516 -22.30 36.40 18.36
C GLU A 516 -23.45 37.32 18.83
N GLY A 517 -24.26 36.85 19.79
CA GLY A 517 -25.28 37.64 20.45
C GLY A 517 -24.71 38.84 21.22
N GLU A 518 -23.66 38.63 22.03
CA GLU A 518 -22.96 39.70 22.75
C GLU A 518 -22.35 40.72 21.79
N ARG A 519 -21.71 40.27 20.70
CA ARG A 519 -21.15 41.14 19.66
C ARG A 519 -22.24 42.01 19.00
N ALA A 520 -23.42 41.43 18.73
CA ALA A 520 -24.55 42.19 18.20
C ALA A 520 -25.05 43.25 19.20
N ALA A 521 -25.16 42.91 20.48
CA ALA A 521 -25.55 43.84 21.53
C ALA A 521 -24.55 45.00 21.72
N LEU A 522 -23.25 44.71 21.69
CA LEU A 522 -22.19 45.71 21.76
C LEU A 522 -22.22 46.65 20.55
N ARG A 523 -22.40 46.12 19.33
CA ARG A 523 -22.57 46.96 18.13
C ARG A 523 -23.75 47.93 18.27
N ALA A 524 -24.90 47.43 18.73
CA ALA A 524 -26.08 48.27 18.97
C ALA A 524 -25.86 49.31 20.10
N ALA A 525 -25.04 49.00 21.11
CA ALA A 525 -24.67 49.96 22.14
C ALA A 525 -23.73 51.05 21.60
N VAL A 526 -22.74 50.69 20.79
CA VAL A 526 -21.83 51.64 20.12
C VAL A 526 -22.61 52.58 19.20
N GLU A 527 -23.53 52.07 18.38
CA GLU A 527 -24.38 52.91 17.52
C GLU A 527 -25.23 53.89 18.33
N ARG A 528 -25.80 53.46 19.46
CA ARG A 528 -26.56 54.33 20.36
C ARG A 528 -25.69 55.43 20.97
N LEU A 529 -24.46 55.10 21.36
CA LEU A 529 -23.50 56.07 21.89
C LEU A 529 -23.05 57.05 20.81
N GLN A 530 -22.76 56.60 19.59
CA GLN A 530 -22.41 57.45 18.46
C GLN A 530 -23.52 58.46 18.16
N LYS A 531 -24.78 58.01 18.04
CA LYS A 531 -25.94 58.91 17.86
C LYS A 531 -26.07 59.94 18.98
N ARG A 532 -25.74 59.55 20.22
CA ARG A 532 -25.81 60.42 21.39
C ARG A 532 -24.67 61.45 21.41
N VAL A 533 -23.45 61.06 21.03
CA VAL A 533 -22.31 61.98 20.84
C VAL A 533 -22.64 62.99 19.74
N GLU A 534 -23.11 62.54 18.56
CA GLU A 534 -23.53 63.44 17.47
C GLU A 534 -24.62 64.43 17.90
N SER A 535 -25.54 64.01 18.78
CA SER A 535 -26.59 64.89 19.30
C SER A 535 -26.07 65.94 20.30
N LEU A 536 -24.98 65.63 21.00
CA LEU A 536 -24.33 66.53 21.95
C LEU A 536 -23.38 67.49 21.23
N GLU A 537 -22.72 67.09 20.15
CA GLU A 537 -21.89 67.97 19.31
C GLU A 537 -22.71 68.99 18.49
N LYS A 538 -24.01 68.72 18.29
CA LYS A 538 -24.95 69.65 17.63
C LYS A 538 -25.59 70.68 18.58
N ARG A 539 -25.34 70.56 19.89
CA ARG A 539 -25.74 71.53 20.92
C ARG A 539 -24.55 72.38 21.31
#